data_AF-A0A1W6BYK9-F1
#
_entry.id   AF-A0A1W6BYK9-F1
#
_cell.length_a   1.000
_cell.length_b   1.000
_cell.length_c   1.000
_cell.angle_alpha   90.00
_cell.angle_beta   90.00
_cell.angle_gamma   90.00
#
_symmetry.space_group_name_H-M   'P 1'
#
loop_
_entity.id
_entity.type
_entity.pdbx_description
1 polymer ?
#
loop_
_entity_poly.entity_id
_entity_poly.type
_entity_poly.pdbx_seq_one_letter_code
_entity_poly.pdbx_strand_id
1 'polypeptide(L)'
;MLDLKEFLNTKEIEKTKIYQELKCSKNEALILKELCKNYVISISSINAFTLLSSVFNRDKYSYLDALDDLKKLIERGFIIQNSSFFKNIDSNKTQNSKLCLLQNEVSLSEYFLEFLENKPKFELDKKEAYKDYLEYLRDEFVRIEFYERLSFIRSSSYNNELKTQIKNYEKYIKERLKKSKFYNVLNDLFKEHNLDTKEQILFLALLREEYTLSNENSISRELTSLLSLISENEFEQRQNKKLLEEGSKLIDSGLIEYDEYLNAFGDINRSFFISDEILQRMINFESKQSKKIKLENVVKEQDIFELIEPNTDINDIIIPEQTKELLENILKQQDKKVLERLNLWGIRTSKNIEAKIIFYGPAGTGKTMSALSMAKSMKKAVLSFDCSKILSKWVGESEQNVRRIFDTYKNISNTCKQSPILLLNEADQFLSTRVQSSSGSDKMHNQMQNIFLEQIERFSGVIIATTNFLESLDTAFSRRFDYKIEFKKPDFKDRLKMWKKFLPKNAEFEKDFDENILANYELSGAQILLIVKNTALKAAISKNGIFTMKDFLESIEKELNSSFDKTKIVGF
;
A
#
# COMPACT_ATOMS: atom_id res chain seq x y z
N MET A 1 -2.63 -29.36 -18.44
CA MET A 1 -4.08 -29.66 -18.35
C MET A 1 -4.56 -30.94 -19.04
N LEU A 2 -4.23 -31.22 -20.31
CA LEU A 2 -4.63 -32.49 -20.96
C LEU A 2 -4.06 -33.72 -20.22
N ASP A 3 -2.79 -33.66 -19.84
CA ASP A 3 -2.14 -34.76 -19.10
C ASP A 3 -2.74 -34.96 -17.69
N LEU A 4 -3.21 -33.91 -17.02
CA LEU A 4 -3.94 -34.00 -15.74
C LEU A 4 -5.28 -34.72 -15.90
N LYS A 5 -6.06 -34.37 -16.94
CA LYS A 5 -7.32 -35.06 -17.25
C LYS A 5 -7.08 -36.54 -17.54
N GLU A 6 -5.99 -36.87 -18.23
CA GLU A 6 -5.57 -38.25 -18.48
C GLU A 6 -5.21 -38.99 -17.18
N PHE A 7 -4.43 -38.36 -16.29
CA PHE A 7 -4.07 -38.91 -14.98
C PHE A 7 -5.28 -39.21 -14.08
N LEU A 8 -6.26 -38.30 -14.07
CA LEU A 8 -7.48 -38.45 -13.27
C LEU A 8 -8.41 -39.57 -13.80
N ASN A 9 -8.54 -39.71 -15.12
CA ASN A 9 -9.53 -40.59 -15.73
C ASN A 9 -9.02 -42.02 -16.02
N THR A 10 -7.71 -42.22 -16.18
CA THR A 10 -7.16 -43.51 -16.64
C THR A 10 -7.12 -44.54 -15.51
N LYS A 11 -7.61 -45.78 -15.75
CA LYS A 11 -7.55 -46.87 -14.76
C LYS A 11 -6.12 -47.39 -14.53
N GLU A 12 -5.32 -47.46 -15.60
CA GLU A 12 -3.91 -47.82 -15.56
C GLU A 12 -3.03 -46.57 -15.45
N ILE A 13 -2.80 -46.12 -14.22
CA ILE A 13 -2.03 -44.90 -13.92
C ILE A 13 -0.59 -45.00 -14.46
N GLU A 14 -0.04 -46.21 -14.51
CA GLU A 14 1.34 -46.48 -14.98
C GLU A 14 1.62 -46.02 -16.41
N LYS A 15 0.58 -45.92 -17.25
CA LYS A 15 0.69 -45.49 -18.65
C LYS A 15 0.63 -43.98 -18.84
N THR A 16 0.30 -43.24 -17.80
CA THR A 16 0.15 -41.79 -17.86
C THR A 16 1.52 -41.11 -17.84
N LYS A 17 1.67 -40.01 -18.58
CA LYS A 17 2.93 -39.24 -18.59
C LYS A 17 3.29 -38.71 -17.20
N ILE A 18 2.30 -38.25 -16.44
CA ILE A 18 2.49 -37.76 -15.07
C ILE A 18 3.11 -38.84 -14.18
N TYR A 19 2.65 -40.10 -14.26
CA TYR A 19 3.24 -41.19 -13.48
C TYR A 19 4.71 -41.46 -13.82
N GLN A 20 5.05 -41.47 -15.11
CA GLN A 20 6.43 -41.68 -15.56
C GLN A 20 7.37 -40.58 -15.05
N GLU A 21 6.85 -39.37 -14.88
CA GLU A 21 7.60 -38.21 -14.42
C GLU A 21 7.71 -38.12 -12.88
N LEU A 22 6.72 -38.62 -12.14
CA LEU A 22 6.71 -38.58 -10.67
C LEU A 22 7.79 -39.45 -10.01
N LYS A 23 8.35 -40.43 -10.73
CA LYS A 23 9.33 -41.41 -10.21
C LYS A 23 8.89 -42.03 -8.86
N CYS A 24 7.58 -42.28 -8.71
CA CYS A 24 6.96 -42.72 -7.47
C CYS A 24 6.48 -44.18 -7.55
N SER A 25 6.14 -44.77 -6.39
CA SER A 25 5.51 -46.09 -6.36
C SER A 25 4.08 -46.01 -6.93
N LYS A 26 3.51 -47.16 -7.31
CA LYS A 26 2.10 -47.23 -7.75
C LYS A 26 1.13 -46.75 -6.67
N ASN A 27 1.40 -47.13 -5.42
CA ASN A 27 0.59 -46.73 -4.26
C ASN A 27 0.69 -45.21 -4.04
N GLU A 28 1.90 -44.65 -4.10
CA GLU A 28 2.13 -43.21 -3.99
C GLU A 28 1.33 -42.44 -5.07
N ALA A 29 1.36 -42.92 -6.31
CA ALA A 29 0.61 -42.31 -7.41
C ALA A 29 -0.91 -42.37 -7.24
N LEU A 30 -1.42 -43.48 -6.67
CA LEU A 30 -2.84 -43.66 -6.37
C LEU A 30 -3.31 -42.66 -5.30
N ILE A 31 -2.50 -42.44 -4.26
CA ILE A 31 -2.77 -41.45 -3.21
C ILE A 31 -2.82 -40.04 -3.80
N LEU A 32 -1.82 -39.65 -4.59
CA LEU A 32 -1.78 -38.35 -5.25
C LEU A 32 -2.97 -38.14 -6.19
N LYS A 33 -3.34 -39.16 -6.97
CA LYS A 33 -4.49 -39.11 -7.87
C LYS A 33 -5.78 -38.81 -7.13
N GLU A 34 -6.00 -39.46 -5.98
CA GLU A 34 -7.20 -39.25 -5.19
C GLU A 34 -7.24 -37.85 -4.56
N LEU A 35 -6.11 -37.35 -4.07
CA LEU A 35 -5.99 -35.96 -3.64
C LEU A 35 -6.28 -34.97 -4.77
N CYS A 36 -5.79 -35.20 -5.99
CA CYS A 36 -6.12 -34.36 -7.14
C CYS A 36 -7.61 -34.35 -7.46
N LYS A 37 -8.29 -35.50 -7.39
CA LYS A 37 -9.75 -35.55 -7.61
C LYS A 37 -10.49 -34.70 -6.58
N ASN A 38 -10.13 -34.84 -5.32
CA ASN A 38 -10.72 -34.06 -4.23
C ASN A 38 -10.48 -32.56 -4.45
N TYR A 39 -9.26 -32.18 -4.80
CA TYR A 39 -8.89 -30.79 -5.09
C TYR A 39 -9.71 -30.19 -6.24
N VAL A 40 -9.90 -30.93 -7.35
CA VAL A 40 -10.72 -30.48 -8.50
C VAL A 40 -12.20 -30.32 -8.14
N ILE A 41 -12.70 -31.04 -7.12
CA ILE A 41 -14.07 -30.93 -6.59
C ILE A 41 -14.14 -29.87 -5.46
N SER A 42 -13.11 -29.02 -5.32
CA SER A 42 -13.01 -27.95 -4.31
C SER A 42 -12.88 -28.44 -2.86
N ILE A 43 -12.34 -29.65 -2.65
CA ILE A 43 -11.93 -30.15 -1.32
C ILE A 43 -10.42 -29.91 -1.17
N SER A 44 -10.06 -28.89 -0.40
CA SER A 44 -8.66 -28.44 -0.25
C SER A 44 -7.81 -29.34 0.66
N SER A 45 -8.42 -30.03 1.62
CA SER A 45 -7.75 -30.94 2.53
C SER A 45 -8.66 -32.11 2.91
N ILE A 46 -8.04 -33.24 3.24
CA ILE A 46 -8.75 -34.46 3.64
C ILE A 46 -8.00 -35.13 4.78
N ASN A 47 -8.73 -35.73 5.72
CA ASN A 47 -8.12 -36.53 6.77
C ASN A 47 -7.40 -37.78 6.17
N ALA A 48 -6.18 -38.05 6.64
CA ALA A 48 -5.33 -39.12 6.11
C ALA A 48 -5.97 -40.51 6.20
N PHE A 49 -6.71 -40.82 7.28
CA PHE A 49 -7.46 -42.08 7.37
C PHE A 49 -8.51 -42.17 6.25
N THR A 50 -9.25 -41.10 6.01
CA THR A 50 -10.31 -41.06 4.99
C THR A 50 -9.72 -41.21 3.58
N LEU A 51 -8.58 -40.57 3.32
CA LEU A 51 -7.84 -40.67 2.06
C LEU A 51 -7.32 -42.09 1.82
N LEU A 52 -6.59 -42.65 2.78
CA LEU A 52 -6.03 -44.00 2.61
C LEU A 52 -7.14 -45.06 2.53
N SER A 53 -8.25 -44.87 3.23
CA SER A 53 -9.40 -45.76 3.18
C SER A 53 -10.24 -45.65 1.90
N SER A 54 -10.13 -44.55 1.14
CA SER A 54 -10.79 -44.41 -0.16
C SER A 54 -9.95 -45.00 -1.29
N VAL A 55 -8.62 -44.93 -1.16
CA VAL A 55 -7.66 -45.48 -2.12
C VAL A 55 -7.44 -46.98 -1.91
N PHE A 56 -7.31 -47.41 -0.66
CA PHE A 56 -7.03 -48.79 -0.28
C PHE A 56 -8.23 -49.37 0.48
N ASN A 57 -8.45 -50.68 0.35
CA ASN A 57 -9.63 -51.31 0.92
C ASN A 57 -9.59 -51.29 2.46
N ARG A 58 -10.76 -51.11 3.09
CA ARG A 58 -10.89 -51.11 4.57
C ARG A 58 -10.73 -52.49 5.17
N ASP A 59 -10.86 -53.54 4.36
CA ASP A 59 -10.73 -54.92 4.79
C ASP A 59 -9.34 -55.19 5.40
N LYS A 60 -9.34 -55.78 6.59
CA LYS A 60 -8.13 -56.18 7.34
C LYS A 60 -7.11 -55.07 7.59
N TYR A 61 -7.54 -53.80 7.63
CA TYR A 61 -6.65 -52.66 7.90
C TYR A 61 -5.54 -52.45 6.86
N SER A 62 -5.73 -52.88 5.61
CA SER A 62 -4.69 -52.80 4.55
C SER A 62 -4.20 -51.38 4.26
N TYR A 63 -5.02 -50.36 4.56
CA TYR A 63 -4.64 -48.95 4.46
C TYR A 63 -3.49 -48.54 5.39
N LEU A 64 -3.23 -49.30 6.47
CA LEU A 64 -2.11 -49.05 7.38
C LEU A 64 -0.75 -49.31 6.70
N ASP A 65 -0.69 -50.24 5.75
CA ASP A 65 0.54 -50.52 4.99
C ASP A 65 0.92 -49.35 4.08
N ALA A 66 -0.07 -48.57 3.63
CA ALA A 66 0.10 -47.38 2.80
C ALA A 66 0.50 -46.12 3.59
N LEU A 67 0.59 -46.19 4.94
CA LEU A 67 1.09 -45.07 5.75
C LEU A 67 2.55 -44.74 5.42
N ASP A 68 3.35 -45.74 5.04
CA ASP A 68 4.73 -45.52 4.61
C ASP A 68 4.80 -44.81 3.25
N ASP A 69 3.88 -45.10 2.34
CA ASP A 69 3.78 -44.40 1.06
C ASP A 69 3.33 -42.94 1.27
N LEU A 70 2.36 -42.71 2.16
CA LEU A 70 1.94 -41.35 2.54
C LEU A 70 3.08 -40.55 3.18
N LYS A 71 3.85 -41.17 4.08
CA LYS A 71 5.01 -40.53 4.71
C LYS A 71 6.07 -40.16 3.67
N LYS A 72 6.38 -41.04 2.72
CA LYS A 72 7.30 -40.75 1.61
C LYS A 72 6.82 -39.61 0.73
N LEU A 73 5.51 -39.49 0.48
CA LEU A 73 4.95 -38.37 -0.29
C LEU A 73 5.09 -37.03 0.43
N ILE A 74 4.91 -37.03 1.76
CA ILE A 74 5.18 -35.86 2.61
C ILE A 74 6.68 -35.52 2.59
N GLU A 75 7.56 -36.51 2.76
CA GLU A 75 9.02 -36.34 2.69
C GLU A 75 9.51 -35.86 1.32
N ARG A 76 8.78 -36.17 0.24
CA ARG A 76 9.02 -35.66 -1.13
C ARG A 76 8.45 -34.27 -1.36
N GLY A 77 7.68 -33.72 -0.42
CA GLY A 77 7.08 -32.40 -0.53
C GLY A 77 5.88 -32.33 -1.48
N PHE A 78 5.32 -33.46 -1.93
CA PHE A 78 4.11 -33.43 -2.77
C PHE A 78 2.84 -33.18 -1.96
N ILE A 79 2.84 -33.57 -0.68
CA ILE A 79 1.72 -33.46 0.26
C ILE A 79 2.15 -32.63 1.47
N ILE A 80 1.28 -31.71 1.90
CA ILE A 80 1.45 -30.93 3.13
C ILE A 80 0.52 -31.51 4.20
N GLN A 81 1.00 -31.50 5.46
CA GLN A 81 0.24 -31.93 6.61
C GLN A 81 -0.29 -30.72 7.40
N ASN A 82 -1.60 -30.54 7.38
CA ASN A 82 -2.31 -29.54 8.17
C ASN A 82 -2.55 -30.11 9.57
N SER A 83 -1.79 -29.63 10.54
CA SER A 83 -1.93 -30.04 11.94
C SER A 83 -3.01 -29.22 12.63
N SER A 84 -4.02 -29.88 13.17
CA SER A 84 -5.04 -29.26 14.02
C SER A 84 -4.44 -28.80 15.34
N PHE A 85 -4.60 -27.49 15.65
CA PHE A 85 -4.57 -26.77 16.94
C PHE A 85 -3.51 -27.05 18.05
N PHE A 86 -2.83 -28.19 18.09
CA PHE A 86 -1.84 -28.55 19.11
C PHE A 86 -0.48 -28.82 18.48
N LYS A 87 0.24 -27.77 18.06
CA LYS A 87 1.55 -27.93 17.41
C LYS A 87 2.70 -27.14 18.02
N ASN A 88 2.72 -26.90 19.34
CA ASN A 88 3.88 -26.31 20.03
C ASN A 88 4.47 -27.15 21.16
N ILE A 89 4.07 -28.43 21.34
CA ILE A 89 4.69 -29.32 22.33
C ILE A 89 5.53 -30.35 21.61
N ASP A 90 6.86 -30.17 21.67
CA ASP A 90 7.92 -31.07 21.23
C ASP A 90 7.83 -31.54 19.76
N SER A 91 8.10 -30.62 18.84
CA SER A 91 8.03 -30.79 17.37
C SER A 91 8.90 -31.90 16.76
N ASN A 92 9.74 -32.62 17.53
CA ASN A 92 10.60 -33.67 16.97
C ASN A 92 10.32 -35.10 17.46
N LYS A 93 9.59 -35.29 18.58
CA LYS A 93 9.26 -36.65 19.05
C LYS A 93 7.92 -37.15 18.52
N THR A 94 6.96 -36.25 18.30
CA THR A 94 5.60 -36.59 17.86
C THR A 94 5.45 -36.68 16.33
N GLN A 95 6.32 -36.03 15.54
CA GLN A 95 6.28 -36.10 14.07
C GLN A 95 6.66 -37.47 13.48
N ASN A 96 7.28 -38.36 14.25
CA ASN A 96 7.75 -39.65 13.74
C ASN A 96 6.77 -40.83 13.91
N SER A 97 5.66 -40.65 14.63
CA SER A 97 4.69 -41.73 14.81
C SER A 97 3.81 -41.89 13.56
N LYS A 98 4.03 -42.99 12.81
CA LYS A 98 3.22 -43.33 11.61
C LYS A 98 1.72 -43.37 11.91
N LEU A 99 1.34 -43.75 13.13
CA LEU A 99 -0.07 -43.82 13.54
C LEU A 99 -0.69 -42.44 13.78
N CYS A 100 0.12 -41.45 14.17
CA CYS A 100 -0.37 -40.08 14.36
C CYS A 100 -0.75 -39.45 13.01
N LEU A 101 -0.13 -39.86 11.91
CA LEU A 101 -0.47 -39.39 10.55
C LEU A 101 -1.95 -39.63 10.22
N LEU A 102 -2.56 -40.74 10.68
CA LEU A 102 -3.97 -41.06 10.41
C LEU A 102 -4.95 -39.97 10.85
N GLN A 103 -4.62 -39.24 11.92
CA GLN A 103 -5.51 -38.21 12.48
C GLN A 103 -5.29 -36.83 11.87
N ASN A 104 -4.26 -36.65 11.06
CA ASN A 104 -3.95 -35.35 10.47
C ASN A 104 -4.68 -35.13 9.15
N GLU A 105 -4.92 -33.86 8.84
CA GLU A 105 -5.38 -33.45 7.53
C GLU A 105 -4.18 -33.31 6.59
N VAL A 106 -4.38 -33.76 5.35
CA VAL A 106 -3.39 -33.69 4.29
C VAL A 106 -3.97 -32.96 3.09
N SER A 107 -3.15 -32.14 2.45
CA SER A 107 -3.49 -31.39 1.24
C SER A 107 -2.39 -31.53 0.19
N LEU A 108 -2.73 -31.24 -1.06
CA LEU A 108 -1.71 -31.10 -2.09
C LEU A 108 -0.83 -29.88 -1.77
N SER A 109 0.47 -30.05 -1.95
CA SER A 109 1.39 -28.90 -1.96
C SER A 109 1.17 -28.07 -3.21
N GLU A 110 1.38 -26.76 -3.10
CA GLU A 110 1.40 -25.88 -4.27
C GLU A 110 2.47 -26.29 -5.27
N TYR A 111 3.65 -26.73 -4.80
CA TYR A 111 4.68 -27.31 -5.65
C TYR A 111 4.17 -28.44 -6.55
N PHE A 112 3.34 -29.33 -6.00
CA PHE A 112 2.74 -30.40 -6.77
C PHE A 112 1.65 -29.89 -7.73
N LEU A 113 0.89 -28.86 -7.35
CA LEU A 113 -0.07 -28.21 -8.24
C LEU A 113 0.62 -27.54 -9.44
N GLU A 114 1.70 -26.80 -9.20
CA GLU A 114 2.56 -26.23 -10.27
C GLU A 114 3.07 -27.34 -11.19
N PHE A 115 3.59 -28.43 -10.61
CA PHE A 115 4.06 -29.60 -11.36
C PHE A 115 2.98 -30.16 -12.31
N LEU A 116 1.70 -30.15 -11.90
CA LEU A 116 0.58 -30.63 -12.72
C LEU A 116 0.13 -29.64 -13.80
N GLU A 117 0.25 -28.34 -13.57
CA GLU A 117 -0.23 -27.31 -14.49
C GLU A 117 0.71 -27.09 -15.66
N ASN A 118 1.99 -26.85 -15.36
CA ASN A 118 3.08 -26.74 -16.30
C ASN A 118 4.34 -27.06 -15.52
N LYS A 119 5.15 -28.02 -15.99
CA LYS A 119 6.53 -28.21 -15.52
C LYS A 119 7.13 -26.82 -15.24
N PRO A 120 7.83 -26.58 -14.12
CA PRO A 120 8.84 -25.54 -14.12
C PRO A 120 9.91 -26.01 -15.12
N LYS A 121 9.65 -25.82 -16.41
CA LYS A 121 10.67 -25.84 -17.44
C LYS A 121 11.50 -24.62 -17.13
N PHE A 122 12.63 -24.86 -16.48
CA PHE A 122 13.70 -23.90 -16.42
C PHE A 122 14.14 -23.63 -17.86
N GLU A 123 13.56 -22.61 -18.48
CA GLU A 123 14.13 -22.01 -19.67
C GLU A 123 15.39 -21.26 -19.23
N LEU A 124 16.51 -22.00 -19.10
CA LEU A 124 17.87 -21.45 -19.11
C LEU A 124 18.23 -20.93 -20.52
N ASP A 125 17.26 -20.37 -21.23
CA ASP A 125 17.33 -20.05 -22.65
C ASP A 125 17.98 -18.67 -22.85
N LYS A 126 17.91 -17.81 -21.84
CA LYS A 126 18.51 -16.48 -21.87
C LYS A 126 19.99 -16.53 -21.51
N LYS A 127 20.85 -16.65 -22.53
CA LYS A 127 22.31 -16.49 -22.38
C LYS A 127 22.79 -15.04 -22.48
N GLU A 128 21.83 -14.11 -22.60
CA GLU A 128 22.04 -12.67 -22.72
C GLU A 128 22.36 -12.01 -21.37
N ALA A 129 22.99 -10.84 -21.43
CA ALA A 129 23.18 -9.96 -20.28
C ALA A 129 21.84 -9.52 -19.68
N TYR A 130 21.81 -9.28 -18.37
CA TYR A 130 20.69 -8.62 -17.70
C TYR A 130 20.52 -7.20 -18.24
N LYS A 131 19.27 -6.83 -18.54
CA LYS A 131 18.91 -5.49 -19.02
C LYS A 131 19.00 -4.46 -17.91
N ASP A 132 18.56 -4.82 -16.72
CA ASP A 132 18.51 -3.98 -15.53
C ASP A 132 18.69 -4.80 -14.25
N TYR A 133 18.76 -4.10 -13.12
CA TYR A 133 18.90 -4.71 -11.79
C TYR A 133 17.68 -5.55 -11.38
N LEU A 134 16.48 -5.18 -11.83
CA LEU A 134 15.24 -5.91 -11.54
C LEU A 134 15.24 -7.30 -12.18
N GLU A 135 15.71 -7.41 -13.43
CA GLU A 135 15.85 -8.70 -14.10
C GLU A 135 16.84 -9.62 -13.36
N TYR A 136 17.91 -9.06 -12.79
CA TYR A 136 18.85 -9.81 -11.95
C TYR A 136 18.21 -10.26 -10.63
N LEU A 137 17.49 -9.36 -9.96
CA LEU A 137 16.83 -9.62 -8.68
C LEU A 137 15.72 -10.67 -8.81
N ARG A 138 15.01 -10.72 -9.94
CA ARG A 138 14.06 -11.81 -10.26
C ARG A 138 14.74 -13.18 -10.29
N ASP A 139 15.90 -13.30 -10.94
CA ASP A 139 16.63 -14.57 -10.98
C ASP A 139 17.15 -14.94 -9.55
N GLU A 140 17.60 -13.98 -8.74
CA GLU A 140 17.98 -14.27 -7.33
C GLU A 140 16.77 -14.69 -6.48
N PHE A 141 15.57 -14.15 -6.72
CA PHE A 141 14.36 -14.58 -6.01
C PHE A 141 13.93 -16.00 -6.36
N VAL A 142 14.06 -16.39 -7.64
CA VAL A 142 13.89 -17.78 -8.06
C VAL A 142 14.92 -18.69 -7.39
N ARG A 143 16.17 -18.22 -7.23
CA ARG A 143 17.20 -18.95 -6.48
C ARG A 143 16.77 -19.18 -5.02
N ILE A 144 16.21 -18.19 -4.34
CA ILE A 144 15.68 -18.37 -2.98
C ILE A 144 14.55 -19.39 -2.95
N GLU A 145 13.68 -19.38 -3.96
CA GLU A 145 12.59 -20.34 -4.07
C GLU A 145 13.07 -21.80 -4.11
N PHE A 146 14.20 -22.05 -4.77
CA PHE A 146 14.83 -23.36 -4.69
C PHE A 146 15.34 -23.72 -3.29
N TYR A 147 15.90 -22.76 -2.55
CA TYR A 147 16.34 -23.00 -1.18
C TYR A 147 15.16 -23.30 -0.25
N GLU A 148 14.01 -22.66 -0.45
CA GLU A 148 12.79 -23.00 0.27
C GLU A 148 12.32 -24.41 -0.04
N ARG A 149 12.23 -24.75 -1.34
CA ARG A 149 11.87 -26.10 -1.78
C ARG A 149 12.80 -27.14 -1.15
N LEU A 150 14.10 -26.84 -1.06
CA LEU A 150 15.08 -27.67 -0.37
C LEU A 150 14.80 -27.80 1.14
N SER A 151 14.43 -26.70 1.80
CA SER A 151 14.14 -26.66 3.24
C SER A 151 12.94 -27.51 3.64
N PHE A 152 11.97 -27.69 2.75
CA PHE A 152 10.81 -28.58 2.93
C PHE A 152 11.19 -30.06 2.72
N ILE A 153 12.07 -30.36 1.78
CA ILE A 153 12.42 -31.73 1.36
C ILE A 153 13.71 -32.20 2.07
N ARG A 154 13.64 -32.36 3.40
CA ARG A 154 14.85 -32.60 4.24
C ARG A 154 15.47 -34.00 4.12
N SER A 155 14.81 -34.99 3.50
CA SER A 155 15.29 -36.38 3.52
C SER A 155 14.88 -37.22 2.31
N SER A 156 15.41 -36.92 1.12
CA SER A 156 15.21 -37.81 -0.04
C SER A 156 16.33 -37.73 -1.09
N SER A 157 16.42 -38.75 -1.96
CA SER A 157 17.29 -38.77 -3.15
C SER A 157 17.06 -37.54 -4.07
N TYR A 158 15.84 -36.99 -4.03
CA TYR A 158 15.44 -35.78 -4.76
C TYR A 158 16.19 -34.53 -4.28
N ASN A 159 16.63 -34.50 -3.02
CA ASN A 159 17.45 -33.40 -2.49
C ASN A 159 18.77 -33.26 -3.26
N ASN A 160 19.35 -34.36 -3.76
CA ASN A 160 20.55 -34.30 -4.60
C ASN A 160 20.26 -33.71 -5.99
N GLU A 161 19.13 -34.07 -6.62
CA GLU A 161 18.69 -33.47 -7.89
C GLU A 161 18.43 -31.96 -7.71
N LEU A 162 17.77 -31.55 -6.64
CA LEU A 162 17.48 -30.15 -6.37
C LEU A 162 18.74 -29.34 -6.00
N LYS A 163 19.67 -29.90 -5.21
CA LYS A 163 20.99 -29.29 -4.94
C LYS A 163 21.80 -29.10 -6.23
N THR A 164 21.73 -30.05 -7.17
CA THR A 164 22.41 -29.90 -8.47
C THR A 164 21.73 -28.84 -9.35
N GLN A 165 20.40 -28.73 -9.30
CA GLN A 165 19.67 -27.63 -9.96
C GLN A 165 20.06 -26.26 -9.40
N ILE A 166 20.10 -26.10 -8.07
CA ILE A 166 20.54 -24.87 -7.41
C ILE A 166 21.95 -24.49 -7.90
N LYS A 167 22.91 -25.42 -7.88
CA LYS A 167 24.28 -25.17 -8.34
C LYS A 167 24.34 -24.75 -9.81
N ASN A 168 23.53 -25.38 -10.67
CA ASN A 168 23.45 -25.00 -12.09
C ASN A 168 22.85 -23.60 -12.26
N TYR A 169 21.84 -23.26 -11.46
CA TYR A 169 21.18 -21.96 -11.50
C TYR A 169 22.08 -20.83 -10.97
N GLU A 170 22.83 -21.08 -9.90
CA GLU A 170 23.87 -20.16 -9.41
C GLU A 170 24.94 -19.89 -10.46
N LYS A 171 25.37 -20.94 -11.19
CA LYS A 171 26.32 -20.79 -12.29
C LYS A 171 25.74 -19.94 -13.41
N TYR A 172 24.47 -20.17 -13.75
CA TYR A 172 23.73 -19.40 -14.75
C TYR A 172 23.66 -17.90 -14.38
N ILE A 173 23.24 -17.57 -13.16
CA ILE A 173 23.20 -16.18 -12.67
C ILE A 173 24.59 -15.53 -12.74
N LYS A 174 25.63 -16.23 -12.27
CA LYS A 174 27.01 -15.73 -12.31
C LYS A 174 27.50 -15.48 -13.74
N GLU A 175 27.18 -16.36 -14.69
CA GLU A 175 27.55 -16.20 -16.10
C GLU A 175 26.83 -15.03 -16.77
N ARG A 176 25.55 -14.82 -16.48
CA ARG A 176 24.79 -13.66 -16.98
C ARG A 176 25.31 -12.38 -16.36
N LEU A 177 25.51 -12.34 -15.05
CA LEU A 177 26.00 -11.17 -14.31
C LEU A 177 27.36 -10.68 -14.85
N LYS A 178 28.27 -11.59 -15.23
CA LYS A 178 29.56 -11.24 -15.84
C LYS A 178 29.43 -10.49 -17.18
N LYS A 179 28.36 -10.74 -17.93
CA LYS A 179 28.10 -10.08 -19.23
C LYS A 179 27.34 -8.77 -19.07
N SER A 180 26.73 -8.54 -17.91
CA SER A 180 25.86 -7.41 -17.65
C SER A 180 26.62 -6.14 -17.29
N LYS A 181 26.06 -5.00 -17.71
CA LYS A 181 26.61 -3.66 -17.44
C LYS A 181 25.55 -2.82 -16.73
N PHE A 182 25.19 -3.23 -15.52
CA PHE A 182 24.37 -2.44 -14.59
C PHE A 182 25.09 -2.34 -13.25
N TYR A 183 24.81 -1.28 -12.49
CA TYR A 183 25.31 -1.15 -11.13
C TYR A 183 24.51 -2.08 -10.21
N ASN A 184 25.20 -3.00 -9.53
CA ASN A 184 24.59 -4.01 -8.69
C ASN A 184 24.67 -3.58 -7.22
N VAL A 185 23.58 -3.02 -6.70
CA VAL A 185 23.47 -2.56 -5.30
C VAL A 185 23.72 -3.70 -4.31
N LEU A 186 23.21 -4.91 -4.59
CA LEU A 186 23.42 -6.08 -3.74
C LEU A 186 24.88 -6.44 -3.63
N ASN A 187 25.60 -6.45 -4.77
CA ASN A 187 27.03 -6.76 -4.76
C ASN A 187 27.83 -5.73 -3.96
N ASP A 188 27.43 -4.47 -4.01
CA ASP A 188 28.07 -3.41 -3.21
C ASP A 188 27.76 -3.56 -1.72
N LEU A 189 26.50 -3.83 -1.35
CA LEU A 189 26.10 -4.10 0.04
C LEU A 189 26.81 -5.34 0.61
N PHE A 190 26.86 -6.42 -0.16
CA PHE A 190 27.50 -7.67 0.26
C PHE A 190 29.01 -7.50 0.46
N LYS A 191 29.65 -6.65 -0.33
CA LYS A 191 31.08 -6.32 -0.17
C LYS A 191 31.32 -5.34 0.96
N GLU A 192 30.50 -4.30 1.08
CA GLU A 192 30.60 -3.29 2.14
C GLU A 192 30.53 -3.92 3.53
N HIS A 193 29.63 -4.89 3.69
CA HIS A 193 29.42 -5.59 4.97
C HIS A 193 30.11 -6.97 5.06
N ASN A 194 30.89 -7.35 4.04
CA ASN A 194 31.61 -8.63 3.97
C ASN A 194 30.73 -9.85 4.33
N LEU A 195 29.56 -9.95 3.71
CA LEU A 195 28.58 -11.00 3.99
C LEU A 195 28.99 -12.35 3.38
N ASP A 196 28.88 -13.41 4.17
CA ASP A 196 28.97 -14.80 3.70
C ASP A 196 27.75 -15.19 2.84
N THR A 197 27.92 -16.20 2.01
CA THR A 197 26.88 -16.89 1.24
C THR A 197 25.60 -17.17 2.03
N LYS A 198 25.69 -17.66 3.28
CA LYS A 198 24.50 -17.89 4.12
C LYS A 198 23.81 -16.57 4.52
N GLU A 199 24.59 -15.56 4.87
CA GLU A 199 24.07 -14.22 5.21
C GLU A 199 23.40 -13.56 4.00
N GLN A 200 23.97 -13.73 2.80
CA GLN A 200 23.39 -13.27 1.55
C GLN A 200 22.06 -13.95 1.24
N ILE A 201 21.95 -15.27 1.46
CA ILE A 201 20.69 -16.02 1.26
C ILE A 201 19.62 -15.52 2.24
N LEU A 202 19.95 -15.34 3.51
CA LEU A 202 19.02 -14.80 4.51
C LEU A 202 18.51 -13.41 4.12
N PHE A 203 19.43 -12.54 3.72
CA PHE A 203 19.09 -11.19 3.29
C PHE A 203 18.21 -11.17 2.03
N LEU A 204 18.53 -11.98 1.01
CA LEU A 204 17.74 -12.09 -0.21
C LEU A 204 16.36 -12.72 0.04
N ALA A 205 16.24 -13.62 1.01
CA ALA A 205 14.97 -14.21 1.40
C ALA A 205 14.02 -13.17 2.00
N LEU A 206 14.50 -12.35 2.93
CA LEU A 206 13.75 -11.23 3.48
C LEU A 206 13.44 -10.17 2.42
N LEU A 207 14.39 -9.90 1.52
CA LEU A 207 14.18 -8.95 0.43
C LEU A 207 13.07 -9.41 -0.50
N ARG A 208 13.01 -10.70 -0.81
CA ARG A 208 11.94 -11.26 -1.63
C ARG A 208 10.58 -11.05 -0.99
N GLU A 209 10.46 -11.33 0.31
CA GLU A 209 9.20 -11.11 1.02
C GLU A 209 8.71 -9.66 0.94
N GLU A 210 9.62 -8.68 1.09
CA GLU A 210 9.27 -7.26 0.98
C GLU A 210 8.72 -6.89 -0.41
N TYR A 211 9.13 -7.60 -1.47
CA TYR A 211 8.64 -7.39 -2.83
C TYR A 211 7.37 -8.18 -3.16
N THR A 212 7.05 -9.25 -2.43
CA THR A 212 5.85 -10.07 -2.63
C THR A 212 4.70 -9.58 -1.74
N LEU A 213 3.99 -8.54 -2.19
CA LEU A 213 2.86 -7.90 -1.50
C LEU A 213 1.54 -8.69 -1.49
N SER A 214 1.54 -9.98 -1.87
CA SER A 214 0.33 -10.80 -2.03
C SER A 214 0.32 -12.00 -1.09
N ASN A 215 -0.72 -12.03 -0.24
CA ASN A 215 -1.18 -13.18 0.54
C ASN A 215 -1.15 -14.46 -0.31
N GLU A 216 -0.26 -15.39 0.03
CA GLU A 216 -0.48 -16.85 0.09
C GLU A 216 0.84 -17.61 0.29
N ASN A 217 1.99 -17.05 -0.13
CA ASN A 217 3.32 -17.70 -0.07
C ASN A 217 4.43 -16.83 0.55
N SER A 218 4.13 -16.09 1.61
CA SER A 218 5.17 -15.40 2.38
C SER A 218 6.01 -16.44 3.12
N ILE A 219 7.33 -16.37 2.99
CA ILE A 219 8.23 -16.96 4.00
C ILE A 219 7.75 -16.43 5.35
N SER A 220 7.71 -17.29 6.36
CA SER A 220 7.51 -16.79 7.71
C SER A 220 8.78 -16.01 8.06
N ARG A 221 8.67 -14.70 8.32
CA ARG A 221 9.75 -13.83 8.86
C ARG A 221 10.35 -14.34 10.17
N GLU A 222 9.81 -15.43 10.69
CA GLU A 222 10.26 -16.14 11.87
C GLU A 222 11.67 -16.74 11.73
N LEU A 223 12.40 -16.66 12.83
CA LEU A 223 13.73 -17.23 13.02
C LEU A 223 13.86 -18.67 12.48
N THR A 224 12.92 -19.55 12.81
CA THR A 224 12.99 -20.99 12.47
C THR A 224 12.89 -21.24 10.97
N SER A 225 12.06 -20.47 10.28
CA SER A 225 11.85 -20.54 8.84
C SER A 225 13.11 -20.08 8.11
N LEU A 226 13.64 -18.91 8.46
CA LEU A 226 14.86 -18.37 7.88
C LEU A 226 16.08 -19.29 8.08
N LEU A 227 16.25 -19.83 9.30
CA LEU A 227 17.34 -20.76 9.58
C LEU A 227 17.21 -22.06 8.77
N SER A 228 16.00 -22.49 8.44
CA SER A 228 15.79 -23.71 7.65
C SER A 228 16.24 -23.59 6.19
N LEU A 229 16.33 -22.37 5.65
CA LEU A 229 16.83 -22.11 4.29
C LEU A 229 18.33 -22.40 4.16
N ILE A 230 19.08 -22.20 5.25
CA ILE A 230 20.55 -22.24 5.26
C ILE A 230 21.12 -23.41 6.07
N SER A 231 20.26 -24.28 6.60
CA SER A 231 20.65 -25.40 7.46
C SER A 231 20.05 -26.72 6.97
N GLU A 232 20.88 -27.74 6.84
CA GLU A 232 20.44 -29.07 6.44
C GLU A 232 19.88 -29.88 7.63
N ASN A 233 20.32 -29.57 8.85
CA ASN A 233 19.92 -30.27 10.07
C ASN A 233 19.84 -29.34 11.28
N GLU A 234 19.28 -29.83 12.39
CA GLU A 234 19.11 -29.07 13.63
C GLU A 234 20.42 -28.61 14.26
N PHE A 235 21.48 -29.38 14.09
CA PHE A 235 22.79 -29.00 14.61
C PHE A 235 23.31 -27.75 13.87
N GLU A 236 23.18 -27.72 12.56
CA GLU A 236 23.47 -26.54 11.74
C GLU A 236 22.52 -25.38 12.05
N GLN A 237 21.24 -25.62 12.32
CA GLN A 237 20.32 -24.54 12.72
C GLN A 237 20.78 -23.86 14.00
N ARG A 238 21.23 -24.64 15.00
CA ARG A 238 21.77 -24.09 16.25
C ARG A 238 23.06 -23.30 16.03
N GLN A 239 23.91 -23.73 15.09
CA GLN A 239 25.13 -22.98 14.76
C GLN A 239 24.83 -21.69 14.00
N ASN A 240 23.95 -21.77 12.99
CA ASN A 240 23.57 -20.66 12.14
C ASN A 240 22.69 -19.64 12.87
N LYS A 241 22.08 -19.98 14.01
CA LYS A 241 21.33 -19.05 14.86
C LYS A 241 22.11 -17.77 15.18
N LYS A 242 23.44 -17.89 15.34
CA LYS A 242 24.36 -16.77 15.57
C LYS A 242 24.34 -15.70 14.46
N LEU A 243 23.87 -16.04 13.26
CA LEU A 243 23.76 -15.10 12.14
C LEU A 243 22.57 -14.13 12.31
N LEU A 244 21.61 -14.46 13.18
CA LEU A 244 20.39 -13.70 13.44
C LEU A 244 20.25 -13.33 14.94
N GLU A 245 21.36 -13.33 15.67
CA GLU A 245 21.45 -12.85 17.05
C GLU A 245 22.25 -11.54 17.14
N GLU A 246 22.07 -10.79 18.22
CA GLU A 246 22.86 -9.58 18.50
C GLU A 246 24.37 -9.91 18.46
N GLY A 247 25.16 -9.12 17.74
CA GLY A 247 26.57 -9.43 17.44
C GLY A 247 26.80 -10.04 16.04
N SER A 248 25.73 -10.31 15.28
CA SER A 248 25.85 -10.77 13.89
C SER A 248 26.07 -9.59 12.94
N LYS A 249 26.75 -9.84 11.82
CA LYS A 249 26.97 -8.79 10.81
C LYS A 249 25.66 -8.24 10.29
N LEU A 250 24.65 -9.09 10.10
CA LEU A 250 23.36 -8.69 9.54
C LEU A 250 22.62 -7.69 10.44
N ILE A 251 22.68 -7.89 11.76
CA ILE A 251 22.00 -7.02 12.74
C ILE A 251 22.88 -5.81 13.07
N ASP A 252 24.15 -6.03 13.39
CA ASP A 252 25.07 -4.96 13.84
C ASP A 252 25.36 -3.94 12.74
N SER A 253 25.32 -4.34 11.47
CA SER A 253 25.47 -3.40 10.35
C SER A 253 24.18 -2.68 9.97
N GLY A 254 23.07 -2.97 10.66
CA GLY A 254 21.77 -2.38 10.38
C GLY A 254 21.17 -2.84 9.05
N LEU A 255 21.54 -4.01 8.54
CA LEU A 255 20.94 -4.57 7.32
C LEU A 255 19.56 -5.17 7.59
N ILE A 256 19.41 -5.81 8.75
CA ILE A 256 18.20 -6.50 9.18
C ILE A 256 17.84 -6.03 10.59
N GLU A 257 16.57 -5.73 10.81
CA GLU A 257 15.95 -5.44 12.09
C GLU A 257 15.04 -6.60 12.51
N TYR A 258 14.64 -6.65 13.77
CA TYR A 258 13.69 -7.65 14.24
C TYR A 258 12.74 -7.11 15.32
N ASP A 259 11.53 -7.65 15.31
CA ASP A 259 10.55 -7.45 16.37
C ASP A 259 10.41 -8.72 17.21
N GLU A 260 10.32 -8.55 18.53
CA GLU A 260 10.02 -9.62 19.46
C GLU A 260 8.53 -9.61 19.80
N TYR A 261 7.88 -10.77 19.67
CA TYR A 261 6.49 -10.94 20.08
C TYR A 261 6.31 -12.22 20.88
N LEU A 262 5.32 -12.19 21.76
CA LEU A 262 4.96 -13.35 22.56
C LEU A 262 3.93 -14.19 21.81
N ASN A 263 4.23 -15.47 21.71
CA ASN A 263 3.30 -16.45 21.17
C ASN A 263 2.16 -16.65 22.19
N ALA A 264 1.05 -17.26 21.77
CA ALA A 264 -0.08 -17.59 22.67
C ALA A 264 0.28 -18.43 23.91
N PHE A 265 1.50 -18.97 23.96
CA PHE A 265 2.04 -19.79 25.05
C PHE A 265 3.12 -19.08 25.89
N GLY A 266 3.41 -17.81 25.61
CA GLY A 266 4.38 -17.01 26.37
C GLY A 266 5.85 -17.13 25.95
N ASP A 267 6.15 -17.88 24.88
CA ASP A 267 7.47 -17.91 24.28
C ASP A 267 7.73 -16.66 23.44
N ILE A 268 8.97 -16.17 23.46
CA ILE A 268 9.42 -15.02 22.66
C ILE A 268 9.82 -15.52 21.27
N ASN A 269 9.09 -15.11 20.24
CA ASN A 269 9.48 -15.26 18.84
C ASN A 269 10.09 -13.96 18.30
N ARG A 270 10.91 -14.09 17.27
CA ARG A 270 11.51 -12.97 16.53
C ARG A 270 11.07 -13.02 15.08
N SER A 271 10.53 -11.90 14.60
CA SER A 271 10.27 -11.64 13.18
C SER A 271 11.33 -10.70 12.64
N PHE A 272 11.97 -11.04 11.52
CA PHE A 272 13.04 -10.25 10.92
C PHE A 272 12.56 -9.46 9.70
N PHE A 273 13.15 -8.28 9.50
CA PHE A 273 12.78 -7.32 8.48
C PHE A 273 14.04 -6.66 7.90
N ILE A 274 14.03 -6.25 6.64
CA ILE A 274 15.13 -5.41 6.13
C ILE A 274 14.93 -4.00 6.66
N SER A 275 16.01 -3.36 7.12
CA SER A 275 15.93 -1.99 7.62
C SER A 275 15.43 -1.01 6.54
N ASP A 276 14.66 -0.02 6.98
CA ASP A 276 14.08 0.99 6.10
C ASP A 276 15.17 1.75 5.31
N GLU A 277 16.35 1.96 5.89
CA GLU A 277 17.48 2.63 5.23
C GLU A 277 18.01 1.83 4.03
N ILE A 278 18.06 0.50 4.15
CA ILE A 278 18.55 -0.39 3.10
C ILE A 278 17.50 -0.58 2.02
N LEU A 279 16.22 -0.71 2.39
CA LEU A 279 15.12 -0.68 1.43
C LEU A 279 15.12 0.63 0.65
N GLN A 280 15.31 1.77 1.31
CA GLN A 280 15.46 3.07 0.65
C GLN A 280 16.68 3.10 -0.26
N ARG A 281 17.83 2.51 0.12
CA ARG A 281 19.02 2.45 -0.75
C ARG A 281 18.76 1.61 -2.01
N MET A 282 17.96 0.55 -1.92
CA MET A 282 17.55 -0.25 -3.08
C MET A 282 16.52 0.46 -3.96
N ILE A 283 15.49 1.06 -3.36
CA ILE A 283 14.43 1.80 -4.07
C ILE A 283 15.01 3.07 -4.73
N ASN A 284 15.85 3.82 -4.02
CA ASN A 284 16.50 5.02 -4.54
C ASN A 284 17.51 4.70 -5.66
N PHE A 285 17.96 3.46 -5.80
CA PHE A 285 18.78 3.07 -6.95
C PHE A 285 17.96 3.00 -8.25
N GLU A 286 16.71 2.53 -8.20
CA GLU A 286 15.80 2.60 -9.35
C GLU A 286 15.58 4.06 -9.79
N SER A 287 15.76 5.04 -8.90
CA SER A 287 15.60 6.46 -9.21
C SER A 287 16.77 7.11 -9.97
N LYS A 288 17.87 6.38 -10.26
CA LYS A 288 18.99 6.92 -11.07
C LYS A 288 19.01 6.47 -12.53
N GLN A 289 18.26 5.43 -12.91
CA GLN A 289 18.07 5.05 -14.32
C GLN A 289 16.61 4.97 -14.77
N SER A 290 15.62 5.04 -13.86
CA SER A 290 14.27 5.43 -14.28
C SER A 290 14.27 6.92 -14.58
N LYS A 291 13.95 7.27 -15.81
CA LYS A 291 13.40 8.58 -16.14
C LYS A 291 12.31 8.87 -15.10
N LYS A 292 12.51 9.89 -14.26
CA LYS A 292 11.47 10.59 -13.47
C LYS A 292 10.27 9.68 -13.16
N ILE A 293 10.28 8.94 -12.05
CA ILE A 293 9.01 8.44 -11.51
C ILE A 293 8.21 9.70 -11.18
N LYS A 294 7.27 10.03 -12.05
CA LYS A 294 6.38 11.16 -11.84
C LYS A 294 5.50 10.78 -10.66
N LEU A 295 5.30 11.71 -9.75
CA LEU A 295 4.35 11.60 -8.63
C LEU A 295 2.98 11.07 -9.12
N GLU A 296 2.63 11.39 -10.38
CA GLU A 296 1.49 10.86 -11.14
C GLU A 296 1.39 9.33 -11.16
N ASN A 297 2.48 8.59 -11.30
CA ASN A 297 2.44 7.12 -11.43
C ASN A 297 2.23 6.44 -10.06
N VAL A 298 2.91 6.93 -9.02
CA VAL A 298 2.78 6.40 -7.65
C VAL A 298 1.38 6.65 -7.09
N VAL A 299 0.78 7.80 -7.43
CA VAL A 299 -0.56 8.16 -6.97
C VAL A 299 -1.65 7.40 -7.72
N LYS A 300 -1.48 7.12 -9.02
CA LYS A 300 -2.44 6.36 -9.83
C LYS A 300 -2.62 4.90 -9.38
N GLU A 301 -1.64 4.32 -8.72
CA GLU A 301 -1.70 2.93 -8.23
C GLU A 301 -2.46 2.79 -6.91
N GLN A 302 -2.68 3.90 -6.17
CA GLN A 302 -3.20 3.88 -4.79
C GLN A 302 -4.70 4.16 -4.69
N ASP A 303 -5.36 4.74 -5.73
CA ASP A 303 -6.79 5.13 -5.77
C ASP A 303 -7.33 6.00 -4.60
N ILE A 304 -6.49 6.35 -3.62
CA ILE A 304 -6.84 7.10 -2.40
C ILE A 304 -6.73 8.61 -2.64
N PHE A 305 -5.64 9.05 -3.27
CA PHE A 305 -5.31 10.46 -3.44
C PHE A 305 -5.50 10.92 -4.88
N GLU A 306 -5.97 12.15 -5.03
CA GLU A 306 -5.94 12.87 -6.29
C GLU A 306 -4.71 13.78 -6.32
N LEU A 307 -3.81 13.54 -7.27
CA LEU A 307 -2.66 14.42 -7.48
C LEU A 307 -3.10 15.68 -8.21
N ILE A 308 -2.95 16.83 -7.56
CA ILE A 308 -3.25 18.14 -8.14
C ILE A 308 -1.94 18.93 -8.31
N GLU A 309 -1.65 19.33 -9.55
CA GLU A 309 -0.61 20.31 -9.83
C GLU A 309 -1.18 21.72 -9.68
N PRO A 310 -0.66 22.54 -8.76
CA PRO A 310 -1.24 23.84 -8.48
C PRO A 310 -0.86 24.84 -9.59
N ASN A 311 -1.87 25.39 -10.25
CA ASN A 311 -1.72 26.34 -11.37
C ASN A 311 -1.99 27.79 -10.99
N THR A 312 -2.65 28.06 -9.86
CA THR A 312 -3.07 29.40 -9.42
C THR A 312 -2.05 30.03 -8.47
N ASP A 313 -1.67 31.30 -8.70
CA ASP A 313 -0.80 32.04 -7.78
C ASP A 313 -1.62 32.68 -6.64
N ILE A 314 -1.02 32.91 -5.48
CA ILE A 314 -1.72 33.55 -4.36
C ILE A 314 -2.11 34.99 -4.68
N ASN A 315 -1.35 35.66 -5.56
CA ASN A 315 -1.68 37.00 -6.04
C ASN A 315 -2.88 37.02 -6.99
N ASP A 316 -3.24 35.87 -7.57
CA ASP A 316 -4.42 35.74 -8.41
C ASP A 316 -5.70 35.54 -7.59
N ILE A 317 -5.60 35.26 -6.29
CA ILE A 317 -6.78 35.08 -5.45
C ILE A 317 -7.24 36.43 -4.92
N ILE A 318 -8.54 36.69 -5.07
CA ILE A 318 -9.21 37.81 -4.43
C ILE A 318 -9.81 37.30 -3.13
N ILE A 319 -9.19 37.65 -2.02
CA ILE A 319 -9.60 37.33 -0.65
C ILE A 319 -9.42 38.57 0.23
N PRO A 320 -10.11 38.63 1.39
CA PRO A 320 -9.93 39.73 2.32
C PRO A 320 -8.47 39.96 2.68
N GLU A 321 -8.06 41.22 2.80
CA GLU A 321 -6.67 41.61 2.97
C GLU A 321 -6.04 41.02 4.24
N GLN A 322 -6.80 40.95 5.34
CA GLN A 322 -6.40 40.28 6.58
C GLN A 322 -6.08 38.79 6.37
N THR A 323 -6.92 38.07 5.62
CA THR A 323 -6.70 36.66 5.29
C THR A 323 -5.47 36.50 4.42
N LYS A 324 -5.27 37.41 3.45
CA LYS A 324 -4.10 37.40 2.57
C LYS A 324 -2.80 37.62 3.35
N GLU A 325 -2.75 38.60 4.26
CA GLU A 325 -1.59 38.86 5.11
C GLU A 325 -1.24 37.64 5.98
N LEU A 326 -2.23 36.96 6.56
CA LEU A 326 -2.00 35.73 7.33
C LEU A 326 -1.37 34.63 6.47
N LEU A 327 -1.88 34.40 5.27
CA LEU A 327 -1.34 33.40 4.35
C LEU A 327 0.10 33.76 3.92
N GLU A 328 0.37 35.03 3.62
CA GLU A 328 1.71 35.51 3.28
C GLU A 328 2.69 35.36 4.45
N ASN A 329 2.25 35.63 5.68
CA ASN A 329 3.06 35.44 6.87
C ASN A 329 3.43 33.97 7.07
N ILE A 330 2.49 33.05 6.87
CA ILE A 330 2.76 31.60 6.91
C ILE A 330 3.77 31.24 5.82
N LEU A 331 3.62 31.73 4.59
CA LEU A 331 4.57 31.46 3.51
C LEU A 331 5.98 31.99 3.83
N LYS A 332 6.09 33.19 4.41
CA LYS A 332 7.37 33.77 4.84
C LYS A 332 8.05 32.95 5.95
N GLN A 333 7.28 32.41 6.88
CA GLN A 333 7.82 31.55 7.95
C GLN A 333 8.41 30.24 7.42
N GLN A 334 7.96 29.80 6.24
CA GLN A 334 8.47 28.61 5.56
C GLN A 334 9.63 28.90 4.60
N ASP A 335 10.14 30.14 4.55
CA ASP A 335 11.33 30.48 3.79
C ASP A 335 12.56 29.74 4.36
N LYS A 336 13.36 29.16 3.47
CA LYS A 336 14.59 28.44 3.80
C LYS A 336 15.51 29.24 4.73
N LYS A 337 15.65 30.56 4.52
CA LYS A 337 16.50 31.43 5.35
C LYS A 337 15.98 31.56 6.78
N VAL A 338 14.66 31.61 6.93
CA VAL A 338 14.01 31.69 8.26
C VAL A 338 14.21 30.37 8.99
N LEU A 339 14.03 29.23 8.29
CA LEU A 339 14.23 27.90 8.85
C LEU A 339 15.69 27.64 9.25
N GLU A 340 16.66 28.04 8.41
CA GLU A 340 18.09 27.95 8.74
C GLU A 340 18.42 28.76 10.01
N ARG A 341 17.84 29.96 10.16
CA ARG A 341 18.03 30.78 11.36
C ARG A 341 17.39 30.15 12.61
N LEU A 342 16.20 29.57 12.50
CA LEU A 342 15.54 28.87 13.62
C LEU A 342 16.34 27.64 14.07
N ASN A 343 16.97 26.92 13.12
CA ASN A 343 17.86 25.80 13.42
C ASN A 343 19.13 26.28 14.14
N LEU A 344 19.74 27.39 13.70
CA LEU A 344 20.89 27.99 14.37
C LEU A 344 20.58 28.42 15.82
N TRP A 345 19.35 28.84 16.08
CA TRP A 345 18.89 29.21 17.42
C TRP A 345 18.49 28.01 18.29
N GLY A 346 18.53 26.78 17.75
CA GLY A 346 18.12 25.57 18.46
C GLY A 346 16.62 25.50 18.76
N ILE A 347 15.81 26.38 18.16
CA ILE A 347 14.35 26.40 18.33
C ILE A 347 13.70 25.29 17.51
N ARG A 348 14.33 24.90 16.40
CA ARG A 348 13.86 23.82 15.52
C ARG A 348 14.99 22.84 15.24
N THR A 349 14.67 21.55 15.29
CA THR A 349 15.59 20.43 15.03
C THR A 349 15.22 19.64 13.77
N SER A 350 13.98 19.77 13.26
CA SER A 350 13.52 19.03 12.08
C SER A 350 13.94 19.72 10.77
N LYS A 351 14.43 18.90 9.82
CA LYS A 351 14.78 19.35 8.45
C LYS A 351 13.54 19.67 7.59
N ASN A 352 12.37 19.21 7.99
CA ASN A 352 11.14 19.29 7.21
C ASN A 352 10.26 20.47 7.63
N ILE A 353 9.66 21.13 6.62
CA ILE A 353 8.64 22.16 6.79
C ILE A 353 7.36 21.48 7.30
N GLU A 354 6.96 21.86 8.51
CA GLU A 354 5.76 21.41 9.19
C GLU A 354 4.82 22.60 9.36
N ALA A 355 3.56 22.41 8.96
CA ALA A 355 2.48 23.37 9.20
C ALA A 355 1.14 22.64 9.12
N LYS A 356 0.35 22.76 10.18
CA LYS A 356 -1.01 22.22 10.25
C LYS A 356 -1.99 23.36 10.17
N ILE A 357 -2.63 23.49 9.01
CA ILE A 357 -3.47 24.64 8.68
C ILE A 357 -4.91 24.17 8.49
N ILE A 358 -5.86 24.88 9.09
CA ILE A 358 -7.29 24.68 8.84
C ILE A 358 -7.92 25.94 8.26
N PHE A 359 -8.63 25.77 7.14
CA PHE A 359 -9.42 26.79 6.46
C PHE A 359 -10.88 26.55 6.73
N TYR A 360 -11.56 27.53 7.32
CA TYR A 360 -12.96 27.44 7.65
C TYR A 360 -13.72 28.67 7.15
N GLY A 361 -14.99 28.50 6.80
CA GLY A 361 -15.79 29.59 6.24
C GLY A 361 -16.93 29.08 5.38
N PRO A 362 -17.87 29.94 4.94
CA PRO A 362 -18.95 29.54 4.04
C PRO A 362 -18.43 28.89 2.75
N ALA A 363 -19.29 28.09 2.10
CA ALA A 363 -18.97 27.51 0.80
C ALA A 363 -18.73 28.61 -0.26
N GLY A 364 -17.88 28.32 -1.25
CA GLY A 364 -17.64 29.23 -2.37
C GLY A 364 -16.73 30.45 -2.09
N THR A 365 -16.13 30.55 -0.91
CA THR A 365 -15.21 31.66 -0.51
C THR A 365 -13.75 31.45 -0.94
N GLY A 366 -13.43 30.35 -1.63
CA GLY A 366 -12.09 30.13 -2.19
C GLY A 366 -11.10 29.38 -1.30
N LYS A 367 -11.55 28.66 -0.27
CA LYS A 367 -10.71 27.84 0.63
C LYS A 367 -9.79 26.87 -0.11
N THR A 368 -10.36 26.00 -0.95
CA THR A 368 -9.61 25.00 -1.72
C THR A 368 -8.65 25.66 -2.72
N MET A 369 -9.09 26.73 -3.40
CA MET A 369 -8.24 27.48 -4.32
C MET A 369 -7.05 28.14 -3.61
N SER A 370 -7.25 28.62 -2.39
CA SER A 370 -6.20 29.19 -1.54
C SER A 370 -5.18 28.14 -1.11
N ALA A 371 -5.63 26.92 -0.80
CA ALA A 371 -4.73 25.81 -0.47
C ALA A 371 -3.82 25.46 -1.66
N LEU A 372 -4.39 25.36 -2.86
CA LEU A 372 -3.62 25.13 -4.08
C LEU A 372 -2.63 26.27 -4.37
N SER A 373 -3.03 27.51 -4.13
CA SER A 373 -2.15 28.66 -4.40
C SER A 373 -1.01 28.80 -3.39
N MET A 374 -1.24 28.42 -2.13
CA MET A 374 -0.16 28.23 -1.16
C MET A 374 0.81 27.13 -1.64
N ALA A 375 0.29 26.00 -2.13
CA ALA A 375 1.12 24.92 -2.64
C ALA A 375 2.01 25.36 -3.81
N LYS A 376 1.46 26.14 -4.74
CA LYS A 376 2.23 26.74 -5.85
C LYS A 376 3.36 27.63 -5.33
N SER A 377 3.04 28.49 -4.37
CA SER A 377 4.02 29.41 -3.76
C SER A 377 5.13 28.66 -3.02
N MET A 378 4.79 27.53 -2.38
CA MET A 378 5.74 26.63 -1.73
C MET A 378 6.48 25.70 -2.71
N LYS A 379 6.12 25.72 -4.00
CA LYS A 379 6.63 24.85 -5.06
C LYS A 379 6.47 23.36 -4.74
N LYS A 380 5.34 23.00 -4.11
CA LYS A 380 5.01 21.62 -3.74
C LYS A 380 3.80 21.12 -4.52
N ALA A 381 3.81 19.83 -4.86
CA ALA A 381 2.62 19.14 -5.39
C ALA A 381 1.58 18.96 -4.28
N VAL A 382 0.31 18.76 -4.64
CA VAL A 382 -0.79 18.55 -3.70
C VAL A 382 -1.34 17.14 -3.85
N LEU A 383 -1.36 16.39 -2.76
CA LEU A 383 -2.13 15.17 -2.63
C LEU A 383 -3.47 15.55 -1.99
N SER A 384 -4.50 15.61 -2.82
CA SER A 384 -5.85 15.93 -2.39
C SER A 384 -6.59 14.67 -1.99
N PHE A 385 -7.23 14.73 -0.83
CA PHE A 385 -8.09 13.69 -0.31
C PHE A 385 -9.45 14.29 0.02
N ASP A 386 -10.50 13.67 -0.52
CA ASP A 386 -11.88 14.08 -0.27
C ASP A 386 -12.42 13.29 0.93
N CYS A 387 -12.56 13.99 2.06
CA CYS A 387 -13.00 13.40 3.32
C CYS A 387 -14.41 12.81 3.26
N SER A 388 -15.26 13.28 2.35
CA SER A 388 -16.62 12.74 2.17
C SER A 388 -16.65 11.29 1.69
N LYS A 389 -15.57 10.82 1.04
CA LYS A 389 -15.46 9.46 0.47
C LYS A 389 -15.14 8.38 1.51
N ILE A 390 -14.72 8.74 2.72
CA ILE A 390 -14.33 7.76 3.75
C ILE A 390 -15.55 6.97 4.24
N LEU A 391 -16.68 7.65 4.50
CA LEU A 391 -17.86 7.02 5.09
C LEU A 391 -18.64 6.13 4.10
N SER A 392 -18.57 6.42 2.79
CA SER A 392 -19.47 5.82 1.79
C SER A 392 -18.97 4.51 1.17
N LYS A 393 -17.64 4.30 1.10
CA LYS A 393 -17.06 3.14 0.41
C LYS A 393 -16.73 1.95 1.31
N TRP A 394 -16.65 2.13 2.63
CA TRP A 394 -15.98 1.15 3.49
C TRP A 394 -16.69 0.97 4.84
N VAL A 395 -17.81 0.22 4.82
CA VAL A 395 -18.55 -0.16 6.02
C VAL A 395 -17.87 -1.38 6.64
N GLY A 396 -17.27 -1.24 7.84
CA GLY A 396 -16.73 -2.35 8.64
C GLY A 396 -15.28 -2.21 9.14
N GLU A 397 -14.46 -1.34 8.52
CA GLU A 397 -13.01 -1.19 8.83
C GLU A 397 -12.55 0.29 8.89
N SER A 398 -13.44 1.20 9.27
CA SER A 398 -13.22 2.66 9.14
C SER A 398 -11.97 3.17 9.87
N GLU A 399 -11.51 2.49 10.93
CA GLU A 399 -10.30 2.85 11.70
C GLU A 399 -9.00 2.51 10.98
N GLN A 400 -8.89 1.30 10.41
CA GLN A 400 -7.72 0.92 9.60
C GLN A 400 -7.62 1.79 8.36
N ASN A 401 -8.75 2.20 7.79
CA ASN A 401 -8.79 3.04 6.62
C ASN A 401 -8.21 4.44 6.87
N VAL A 402 -8.50 5.06 8.02
CA VAL A 402 -7.90 6.34 8.39
C VAL A 402 -6.38 6.21 8.51
N ARG A 403 -5.89 5.16 9.18
CA ARG A 403 -4.44 4.91 9.29
C ARG A 403 -3.79 4.73 7.91
N ARG A 404 -4.40 3.90 7.06
CA ARG A 404 -3.95 3.64 5.70
C ARG A 404 -3.76 4.92 4.88
N ILE A 405 -4.63 5.92 5.01
CA ILE A 405 -4.47 7.21 4.29
C ILE A 405 -3.17 7.90 4.70
N PHE A 406 -2.92 8.05 6.01
CA PHE A 406 -1.71 8.72 6.50
C PHE A 406 -0.45 7.89 6.25
N ASP A 407 -0.52 6.57 6.34
CA ASP A 407 0.58 5.65 6.04
C ASP A 407 0.94 5.68 4.54
N THR A 408 -0.07 5.65 3.65
CA THR A 408 0.12 5.83 2.22
C THR A 408 0.74 7.19 1.92
N TYR A 409 0.25 8.27 2.53
CA TYR A 409 0.86 9.59 2.37
C TYR A 409 2.33 9.58 2.81
N LYS A 410 2.63 8.97 3.96
CA LYS A 410 3.99 8.87 4.50
C LYS A 410 4.90 8.16 3.49
N ASN A 411 4.44 7.04 2.94
CA ASN A 411 5.16 6.28 1.90
C ASN A 411 5.41 7.12 0.64
N ILE A 412 4.41 7.85 0.15
CA ILE A 412 4.56 8.75 -1.01
C ILE A 412 5.53 9.89 -0.68
N SER A 413 5.45 10.46 0.53
CA SER A 413 6.28 11.57 0.95
C SER A 413 7.76 11.19 1.09
N ASN A 414 8.03 9.94 1.52
CA ASN A 414 9.38 9.40 1.67
C ASN A 414 10.03 9.04 0.32
N THR A 415 9.22 8.66 -0.67
CA THR A 415 9.70 8.35 -2.03
C THR A 415 9.92 9.60 -2.89
N CYS A 416 9.34 10.75 -2.52
CA CYS A 416 9.44 12.00 -3.27
C CYS A 416 10.57 12.90 -2.76
N LYS A 417 11.33 13.52 -3.68
CA LYS A 417 12.38 14.51 -3.36
C LYS A 417 11.89 15.71 -2.53
N GLN A 418 10.62 16.06 -2.66
CA GLN A 418 9.96 17.10 -1.89
C GLN A 418 8.66 16.51 -1.35
N SER A 419 8.49 16.56 -0.03
CA SER A 419 7.25 16.15 0.61
C SER A 419 6.09 17.01 0.08
N PRO A 420 5.06 16.41 -0.55
CA PRO A 420 3.91 17.13 -1.08
C PRO A 420 3.11 17.78 0.06
N ILE A 421 2.08 18.54 -0.29
CA ILE A 421 1.10 19.04 0.69
C ILE A 421 -0.06 18.05 0.72
N LEU A 422 -0.47 17.62 1.91
CA LEU A 422 -1.70 16.87 2.10
C LEU A 422 -2.86 17.84 2.21
N LEU A 423 -3.77 17.82 1.24
CA LEU A 423 -5.00 18.59 1.25
C LEU A 423 -6.16 17.69 1.67
N LEU A 424 -6.72 17.93 2.84
CA LEU A 424 -7.94 17.28 3.32
C LEU A 424 -9.13 18.17 2.97
N ASN A 425 -9.79 17.88 1.85
CA ASN A 425 -10.91 18.68 1.39
C ASN A 425 -12.22 18.20 2.02
N GLU A 426 -13.08 19.15 2.42
CA GLU A 426 -14.39 18.86 3.03
C GLU A 426 -14.30 17.98 4.28
N ALA A 427 -13.37 18.31 5.17
CA ALA A 427 -13.15 17.60 6.43
C ALA A 427 -14.31 17.73 7.44
N ASP A 428 -15.43 18.31 7.03
CA ASP A 428 -16.66 18.54 7.82
C ASP A 428 -17.13 17.28 8.58
N GLN A 429 -17.04 16.10 7.96
CA GLN A 429 -17.45 14.84 8.57
C GLN A 429 -16.57 14.40 9.75
N PHE A 430 -15.31 14.83 9.78
CA PHE A 430 -14.39 14.53 10.88
C PHE A 430 -14.37 15.62 11.94
N LEU A 431 -14.74 16.84 11.55
CA LEU A 431 -14.62 18.05 12.37
C LEU A 431 -15.91 18.44 13.08
N SER A 432 -17.02 17.74 12.82
CA SER A 432 -18.32 17.98 13.43
C SER A 432 -18.33 17.64 14.93
N THR A 433 -19.19 18.33 15.68
CA THR A 433 -19.32 18.15 17.13
C THR A 433 -19.69 16.70 17.45
N ARG A 434 -19.02 16.14 18.47
CA ARG A 434 -19.29 14.78 18.96
C ARG A 434 -20.78 14.59 19.23
N VAL A 435 -21.36 13.56 18.64
CA VAL A 435 -22.77 13.25 18.86
C VAL A 435 -22.92 12.67 20.27
N GLN A 436 -23.80 13.25 21.09
CA GLN A 436 -24.05 12.80 22.48
C GLN A 436 -24.93 11.54 22.57
N SER A 437 -25.42 11.00 21.45
CA SER A 437 -26.30 9.83 21.42
C SER A 437 -25.54 8.51 21.61
N SER A 438 -26.24 7.54 22.21
CA SER A 438 -25.69 6.25 22.65
C SER A 438 -25.74 5.14 21.60
N SER A 439 -25.93 5.48 20.32
CA SER A 439 -26.01 4.46 19.26
C SER A 439 -24.62 3.90 18.92
N GLY A 440 -24.57 2.67 18.41
CA GLY A 440 -23.30 2.02 18.03
C GLY A 440 -22.54 2.76 16.94
N SER A 441 -23.25 3.38 15.99
CA SER A 441 -22.64 4.16 14.91
C SER A 441 -21.97 5.44 15.41
N ASP A 442 -22.57 6.11 16.40
CA ASP A 442 -22.03 7.37 16.95
C ASP A 442 -20.71 7.12 17.70
N LYS A 443 -20.61 5.97 18.39
CA LYS A 443 -19.36 5.56 19.05
C LYS A 443 -18.26 5.28 18.05
N MET A 444 -18.56 4.54 16.97
CA MET A 444 -17.58 4.29 15.90
C MET A 444 -17.14 5.59 15.22
N HIS A 445 -18.05 6.54 15.02
CA HIS A 445 -17.75 7.83 14.43
C HIS A 445 -16.80 8.66 15.32
N ASN A 446 -17.08 8.73 16.62
CA ASN A 446 -16.22 9.40 17.60
C ASN A 446 -14.82 8.74 17.71
N GLN A 447 -14.74 7.40 17.62
CA GLN A 447 -13.46 6.68 17.65
C GLN A 447 -12.61 6.98 16.39
N MET A 448 -13.24 6.99 15.22
CA MET A 448 -12.60 7.38 13.96
C MET A 448 -12.06 8.82 14.03
N GLN A 449 -12.82 9.77 14.59
CA GLN A 449 -12.37 11.15 14.82
C GLN A 449 -11.13 11.22 15.71
N ASN A 450 -11.08 10.43 16.79
CA ASN A 450 -9.91 10.39 17.68
C ASN A 450 -8.65 9.85 16.98
N ILE A 451 -8.79 8.80 16.16
CA ILE A 451 -7.65 8.26 15.38
C ILE A 451 -7.16 9.28 14.37
N PHE A 452 -8.09 9.96 13.69
CA PHE A 452 -7.74 11.02 12.74
C PHE A 452 -6.97 12.17 13.41
N LEU A 453 -7.38 12.57 14.63
CA LEU A 453 -6.67 13.54 15.45
C LEU A 453 -5.25 13.08 15.84
N GLU A 454 -5.11 11.83 16.28
CA GLU A 454 -3.82 11.24 16.62
C GLU A 454 -2.87 11.26 15.42
N GLN A 455 -3.39 10.97 14.22
CA GLN A 455 -2.62 11.01 12.98
C GLN A 455 -2.20 12.43 12.60
N ILE A 456 -3.09 13.43 12.73
CA ILE A 456 -2.71 14.84 12.53
C ILE A 456 -1.64 15.28 13.52
N GLU A 457 -1.69 14.81 14.78
CA GLU A 457 -0.69 15.14 15.79
C GLU A 457 0.69 14.59 15.41
N ARG A 458 0.76 13.34 14.94
CA ARG A 458 1.99 12.68 14.48
C ARG A 458 2.43 13.06 13.06
N PHE A 459 1.59 13.78 12.32
CA PHE A 459 1.86 14.13 10.93
C PHE A 459 3.10 15.00 10.80
N SER A 460 4.03 14.56 9.95
CA SER A 460 5.24 15.29 9.58
C SER A 460 5.11 15.82 8.15
N GLY A 461 5.03 17.16 8.01
CA GLY A 461 4.85 17.84 6.74
C GLY A 461 3.82 18.96 6.80
N VAL A 462 3.32 19.37 5.63
CA VAL A 462 2.31 20.42 5.52
C VAL A 462 0.95 19.78 5.24
N ILE A 463 0.00 20.02 6.13
CA ILE A 463 -1.39 19.58 5.98
C ILE A 463 -2.30 20.80 5.96
N ILE A 464 -3.19 20.84 4.98
CA ILE A 464 -4.21 21.89 4.85
C ILE A 464 -5.57 21.20 4.84
N ALA A 465 -6.40 21.48 5.84
CA ALA A 465 -7.77 20.98 5.90
C ALA A 465 -8.77 22.09 5.54
N THR A 466 -9.81 21.78 4.78
CA THR A 466 -10.91 22.72 4.48
C THR A 466 -12.22 22.25 5.12
N THR A 467 -12.96 23.20 5.69
CA THR A 467 -14.27 22.95 6.32
C THR A 467 -15.25 24.09 6.03
N ASN A 468 -16.53 23.76 5.89
CA ASN A 468 -17.60 24.73 5.71
C ASN A 468 -18.26 25.14 7.04
N PHE A 469 -18.09 24.35 8.11
CA PHE A 469 -18.77 24.60 9.39
C PHE A 469 -17.90 25.41 10.35
N LEU A 470 -18.37 26.62 10.66
CA LEU A 470 -17.71 27.55 11.59
C LEU A 470 -17.94 27.23 13.07
N GLU A 471 -19.10 26.65 13.39
CA GLU A 471 -19.62 26.62 14.77
C GLU A 471 -19.48 25.25 15.47
N SER A 472 -19.19 24.18 14.74
CA SER A 472 -19.20 22.80 15.25
C SER A 472 -17.80 22.18 15.45
N LEU A 473 -16.73 22.96 15.27
CA LEU A 473 -15.36 22.47 15.46
C LEU A 473 -15.11 22.09 16.93
N ASP A 474 -14.90 20.80 17.20
CA ASP A 474 -14.52 20.32 18.52
C ASP A 474 -13.22 21.03 18.97
N THR A 475 -13.23 21.51 20.21
CA THR A 475 -12.07 22.10 20.89
C THR A 475 -10.82 21.23 20.81
N ALA A 476 -10.96 19.90 20.78
CA ALA A 476 -9.85 18.97 20.62
C ALA A 476 -9.17 19.12 19.25
N PHE A 477 -9.94 19.26 18.16
CA PHE A 477 -9.43 19.52 16.81
C PHE A 477 -8.77 20.88 16.71
N SER A 478 -9.39 21.90 17.29
CA SER A 478 -8.86 23.26 17.30
C SER A 478 -7.44 23.33 17.89
N ARG A 479 -7.07 22.47 18.85
CA ARG A 479 -5.72 22.48 19.46
C ARG A 479 -4.63 21.80 18.62
N ARG A 480 -4.99 21.01 17.61
CA ARG A 480 -4.03 20.24 16.79
C ARG A 480 -3.57 20.97 15.52
N PHE A 481 -4.23 22.05 15.16
CA PHE A 481 -3.84 22.91 14.04
C PHE A 481 -3.09 24.15 14.56
N ASP A 482 -1.94 24.43 13.95
CA ASP A 482 -1.09 25.58 14.26
C ASP A 482 -1.75 26.89 13.80
N TYR A 483 -2.41 26.84 12.64
CA TYR A 483 -3.04 28.00 12.00
C TYR A 483 -4.51 27.75 11.70
N LYS A 484 -5.33 28.73 12.08
CA LYS A 484 -6.79 28.74 11.87
C LYS A 484 -7.12 29.97 11.06
N ILE A 485 -7.59 29.77 9.83
CA ILE A 485 -7.83 30.87 8.90
C ILE A 485 -9.29 30.89 8.51
N GLU A 486 -9.96 31.98 8.89
CA GLU A 486 -11.33 32.26 8.52
C GLU A 486 -11.42 32.86 7.12
N PHE A 487 -12.32 32.30 6.31
CA PHE A 487 -12.70 32.81 5.00
C PHE A 487 -14.11 33.40 5.09
N LYS A 488 -14.18 34.72 5.17
CA LYS A 488 -15.45 35.47 5.18
C LYS A 488 -16.00 35.63 3.76
N LYS A 489 -17.30 35.91 3.67
CA LYS A 489 -17.89 36.35 2.39
C LYS A 489 -17.19 37.64 1.92
N PRO A 490 -16.93 37.81 0.62
CA PRO A 490 -16.24 38.98 0.10
C PRO A 490 -17.07 40.24 0.33
N ASP A 491 -16.41 41.35 0.64
CA ASP A 491 -17.07 42.65 0.76
C ASP A 491 -17.39 43.25 -0.63
N PHE A 492 -18.02 44.43 -0.67
CA PHE A 492 -18.34 45.10 -1.92
C PHE A 492 -17.11 45.34 -2.80
N LYS A 493 -15.99 45.76 -2.21
CA LYS A 493 -14.75 46.08 -2.96
C LYS A 493 -14.14 44.82 -3.56
N ASP A 494 -14.14 43.72 -2.82
CA ASP A 494 -13.64 42.43 -3.27
C ASP A 494 -14.54 41.83 -4.34
N ARG A 495 -15.87 41.89 -4.19
CA ARG A 495 -16.81 41.46 -5.24
C ARG A 495 -16.64 42.27 -6.52
N LEU A 496 -16.43 43.58 -6.43
CA LEU A 496 -16.15 44.42 -7.60
C LEU A 496 -14.85 43.99 -8.30
N LYS A 497 -13.79 43.72 -7.55
CA LYS A 497 -12.54 43.16 -8.12
C LYS A 497 -12.80 41.81 -8.80
N MET A 498 -13.63 40.95 -8.20
CA MET A 498 -13.99 39.64 -8.76
C MET A 498 -14.75 39.79 -10.08
N TRP A 499 -15.77 40.65 -10.14
CA TRP A 499 -16.51 40.94 -11.36
C TRP A 499 -15.57 41.43 -12.47
N LYS A 500 -14.76 42.47 -12.19
CA LYS A 500 -13.76 42.98 -13.14
C LYS A 500 -12.78 41.92 -13.64
N LYS A 501 -12.44 40.95 -12.78
CA LYS A 501 -11.51 39.87 -13.13
C LYS A 501 -12.17 38.79 -13.98
N PHE A 502 -13.40 38.40 -13.67
CA PHE A 502 -14.08 37.28 -14.32
C PHE A 502 -14.80 37.68 -15.60
N LEU A 503 -15.19 38.95 -15.74
CA LEU A 503 -15.83 39.43 -16.96
C LEU A 503 -14.86 39.36 -18.16
N PRO A 504 -15.33 38.86 -19.32
CA PRO A 504 -14.49 38.70 -20.51
C PRO A 504 -14.12 40.06 -21.10
N LYS A 505 -12.82 40.37 -21.17
CA LYS A 505 -12.31 41.66 -21.69
C LYS A 505 -12.57 41.88 -23.18
N ASN A 506 -12.74 40.80 -23.94
CA ASN A 506 -12.91 40.83 -25.40
C ASN A 506 -14.37 40.68 -25.84
N ALA A 507 -15.31 40.71 -24.89
CA ALA A 507 -16.73 40.61 -25.20
C ALA A 507 -17.35 41.99 -25.41
N GLU A 508 -18.43 42.03 -26.21
CA GLU A 508 -19.25 43.22 -26.35
C GLU A 508 -20.25 43.28 -25.20
N PHE A 509 -20.27 44.42 -24.50
CA PHE A 509 -21.21 44.74 -23.45
C PHE A 509 -22.16 45.83 -23.93
N GLU A 510 -23.38 45.86 -23.39
CA GLU A 510 -24.29 46.97 -23.64
C GLU A 510 -23.73 48.30 -23.10
N LYS A 511 -24.18 49.43 -23.67
CA LYS A 511 -23.62 50.76 -23.39
C LYS A 511 -23.69 51.18 -21.91
N ASP A 512 -24.72 50.72 -21.20
CA ASP A 512 -25.00 51.08 -19.81
C ASP A 512 -24.62 49.95 -18.82
N PHE A 513 -23.70 49.07 -19.22
CA PHE A 513 -23.25 47.97 -18.37
C PHE A 513 -22.43 48.49 -17.17
N ASP A 514 -22.94 48.25 -15.95
CA ASP A 514 -22.29 48.69 -14.71
C ASP A 514 -22.09 47.54 -13.72
N GLU A 515 -20.84 47.12 -13.59
CA GLU A 515 -20.38 46.10 -12.64
C GLU A 515 -20.49 46.51 -11.17
N ASN A 516 -20.62 47.82 -10.85
CA ASN A 516 -20.89 48.28 -9.48
C ASN A 516 -22.26 47.81 -9.01
N ILE A 517 -23.25 47.77 -9.91
CA ILE A 517 -24.61 47.28 -9.60
C ILE A 517 -24.54 45.80 -9.25
N LEU A 518 -23.77 45.01 -10.01
CA LEU A 518 -23.59 43.58 -9.76
C LEU A 518 -22.87 43.30 -8.42
N ALA A 519 -21.95 44.16 -8.02
CA ALA A 519 -21.20 44.03 -6.76
C ALA A 519 -22.05 44.28 -5.50
N ASN A 520 -23.24 44.90 -5.62
CA ASN A 520 -24.15 45.10 -4.48
C ASN A 520 -24.77 43.80 -3.95
N TYR A 521 -24.86 42.76 -4.76
CA TYR A 521 -25.41 41.47 -4.35
C TYR A 521 -24.39 40.67 -3.54
N GLU A 522 -24.81 40.10 -2.41
CA GLU A 522 -23.96 39.34 -1.48
C GLU A 522 -23.63 37.92 -2.01
N LEU A 523 -22.85 37.87 -3.08
CA LEU A 523 -22.47 36.65 -3.76
C LEU A 523 -21.07 36.19 -3.34
N SER A 524 -20.87 34.87 -3.25
CA SER A 524 -19.56 34.25 -3.12
C SER A 524 -18.79 34.26 -4.44
N GLY A 525 -17.47 34.07 -4.40
CA GLY A 525 -16.65 34.03 -5.61
C GLY A 525 -17.07 32.92 -6.58
N ALA A 526 -17.47 31.76 -6.05
CA ALA A 526 -17.99 30.66 -6.85
C ALA A 526 -19.31 31.02 -7.56
N GLN A 527 -20.23 31.71 -6.86
CA GLN A 527 -21.49 32.16 -7.44
C GLN A 527 -21.26 33.20 -8.55
N ILE A 528 -20.36 34.17 -8.34
CA ILE A 528 -20.00 35.16 -9.36
C ILE A 528 -19.49 34.46 -10.62
N LEU A 529 -18.56 33.50 -10.48
CA LEU A 529 -18.01 32.75 -11.61
C LEU A 529 -19.10 31.96 -12.35
N LEU A 530 -20.02 31.34 -11.62
CA LEU A 530 -21.16 30.61 -12.19
C LEU A 530 -22.09 31.54 -12.98
N ILE A 531 -22.40 32.72 -12.44
CA ILE A 531 -23.23 33.72 -13.12
C ILE A 531 -22.56 34.21 -14.40
N VAL A 532 -21.27 34.53 -14.38
CA VAL A 532 -20.51 34.92 -15.58
C VAL A 532 -20.54 33.81 -16.63
N LYS A 533 -20.39 32.54 -16.23
CA LYS A 533 -20.44 31.41 -17.15
C LYS A 533 -21.84 31.24 -17.77
N ASN A 534 -22.90 31.31 -16.97
CA ASN A 534 -24.27 31.13 -17.44
C ASN A 534 -24.69 32.27 -18.37
N THR A 535 -24.33 33.50 -18.03
CA THR A 535 -24.57 34.69 -18.87
C THR A 535 -23.77 34.63 -20.16
N ALA A 536 -22.51 34.19 -20.12
CA ALA A 536 -21.71 34.00 -21.34
C ALA A 536 -22.31 32.96 -22.29
N LEU A 537 -22.83 31.85 -21.76
CA LEU A 537 -23.56 30.86 -22.58
C LEU A 537 -24.82 31.46 -23.21
N LYS A 538 -25.59 32.25 -22.44
CA LYS A 538 -26.80 32.91 -22.93
C LYS A 538 -26.47 33.95 -24.02
N ALA A 539 -25.43 34.76 -23.81
CA ALA A 539 -24.94 35.73 -24.77
C ALA A 539 -24.45 35.06 -26.06
N ALA A 540 -23.71 33.94 -25.96
CA ALA A 540 -23.21 33.19 -27.10
C ALA A 540 -24.31 32.54 -27.96
N ILE A 541 -25.46 32.20 -27.36
CA ILE A 541 -26.64 31.69 -28.08
C ILE A 541 -27.43 32.84 -28.74
N SER A 542 -27.34 34.06 -28.20
CA SER A 542 -28.03 35.22 -28.72
C SER A 542 -27.49 35.63 -30.10
N LYS A 543 -28.35 36.12 -31.00
CA LYS A 543 -27.95 36.53 -32.36
C LYS A 543 -26.93 37.67 -32.38
N ASN A 544 -26.91 38.50 -31.34
CA ASN A 544 -26.07 39.69 -31.28
C ASN A 544 -24.78 39.45 -30.50
N GLY A 545 -24.68 38.39 -29.68
CA GLY A 545 -23.47 38.08 -28.92
C GLY A 545 -23.14 39.09 -27.79
N ILE A 546 -24.09 39.96 -27.43
CA ILE A 546 -23.87 41.06 -26.48
C ILE A 546 -24.24 40.61 -25.07
N PHE A 547 -23.40 40.97 -24.09
CA PHE A 547 -23.69 40.82 -22.68
C PHE A 547 -24.58 41.96 -22.19
N THR A 548 -25.76 41.63 -21.66
CA THR A 548 -26.73 42.61 -21.14
C THR A 548 -26.83 42.55 -19.61
N MET A 549 -27.05 43.69 -18.94
CA MET A 549 -27.26 43.73 -17.49
C MET A 549 -28.46 42.90 -17.08
N LYS A 550 -29.52 42.88 -17.90
CA LYS A 550 -30.70 42.07 -17.66
C LYS A 550 -30.37 40.59 -17.51
N ASP A 551 -29.49 40.05 -18.36
CA ASP A 551 -29.08 38.65 -18.29
C ASP A 551 -28.33 38.32 -16.99
N PHE A 552 -27.47 39.24 -16.52
CA PHE A 552 -26.79 39.10 -15.24
C PHE A 552 -27.77 39.14 -14.06
N LEU A 553 -28.68 40.12 -14.04
CA LEU A 553 -29.68 40.25 -12.96
C LEU A 553 -30.60 39.03 -12.89
N GLU A 554 -31.09 38.53 -14.04
CA GLU A 554 -31.90 37.30 -14.09
C GLU A 554 -31.11 36.08 -13.57
N SER A 555 -29.82 35.98 -13.91
CA SER A 555 -28.97 34.88 -13.42
C SER A 555 -28.67 35.00 -11.93
N ILE A 556 -28.50 36.22 -11.41
CA ILE A 556 -28.31 36.49 -9.98
C ILE A 556 -29.57 36.10 -9.20
N GLU A 557 -30.75 36.53 -9.66
CA GLU A 557 -32.02 36.18 -9.02
C GLU A 557 -32.26 34.67 -9.00
N LYS A 558 -31.96 33.99 -10.11
CA LYS A 558 -32.04 32.52 -10.17
C LYS A 558 -31.13 31.86 -9.14
N GLU A 559 -29.89 32.34 -9.01
CA GLU A 559 -28.91 31.79 -8.07
C GLU A 559 -29.28 32.06 -6.59
N LEU A 560 -29.79 33.26 -6.30
CA LEU A 560 -30.26 33.62 -4.96
C LEU A 560 -31.54 32.87 -4.57
N ASN A 561 -32.36 32.48 -5.55
CA ASN A 561 -33.58 31.69 -5.32
C ASN A 561 -33.33 30.18 -5.30
N SER A 562 -32.29 29.68 -5.99
CA SER A 562 -31.87 28.28 -5.96
C SER A 562 -31.05 27.95 -4.70
N SER A 563 -30.35 28.93 -4.14
CA SER A 563 -29.66 28.81 -2.86
C SER A 563 -30.68 28.55 -1.74
N PHE A 564 -30.73 27.31 -1.25
CA PHE A 564 -31.55 26.88 -0.10
C PHE A 564 -31.20 27.58 1.23
N ASP A 565 -30.33 28.60 1.22
CA ASP A 565 -29.90 29.41 2.37
C ASP A 565 -30.95 30.42 2.87
N LYS A 566 -32.15 30.48 2.27
CA LYS A 566 -33.27 31.13 2.94
C LYS A 566 -33.72 30.23 4.08
N THR A 567 -33.28 30.57 5.29
CA THR A 567 -34.03 30.34 6.52
C THR A 567 -35.49 30.72 6.26
N LYS A 568 -36.31 29.73 5.88
CA LYS A 568 -37.76 29.81 6.04
C LYS A 568 -37.99 29.82 7.54
N ILE A 569 -37.97 31.01 8.12
CA ILE A 569 -38.72 31.28 9.34
C ILE A 569 -40.17 31.14 8.88
N VAL A 570 -40.69 29.91 8.96
CA VAL A 570 -42.12 29.67 8.91
C VAL A 570 -42.60 30.14 10.27
N GLY A 571 -43.05 31.40 10.28
CA GLY A 571 -43.74 31.96 11.43
C GLY A 571 -45.10 31.29 11.58
N PHE A 572 -45.38 30.97 12.84
CA PHE A 572 -46.60 30.43 13.46
C PHE A 572 -46.85 28.93 13.34
#